data_AF-A0A5C1AFX9-F1
#
_entry.id   AF-A0A5C1AFX9-F1
#
_cell.length_a   1.000
_cell.length_b   1.000
_cell.length_c   1.000
_cell.angle_alpha   90.00
_cell.angle_beta   90.00
_cell.angle_gamma   90.00
#
_symmetry.space_group_name_H-M   'P 1'
#
loop_
_entity.id
_entity.type
_entity.pdbx_description
1 polymer ?
#
loop_
_entity_poly.entity_id
_entity_poly.type
_entity_poly.pdbx_seq_one_letter_code
_entity_poly.pdbx_strand_id
1 'polypeptide(L)' 'MTTGNNQHPMALQPRDAAKMLCISPRTLWEWTRLGLILCIRIGTGKRKTVLYSVADLQAWLAQHTGTTGGQA' A
#
# COMPACT_ATOMS: atom_id res chain seq x y z
N MET A 1 21.16 -24.10 1.77
CA MET A 1 19.73 -24.15 1.40
C MET A 1 18.99 -23.24 2.37
N THR A 2 18.78 -21.97 2.02
CA THR A 2 18.06 -21.02 2.90
C THR A 2 16.57 -21.19 2.67
N THR A 3 15.88 -21.74 3.67
CA THR A 3 14.42 -21.80 3.72
C THR A 3 13.86 -20.37 3.62
N GLY A 4 13.37 -20.00 2.44
CA GLY A 4 12.70 -18.72 2.24
C GLY A 4 11.42 -18.73 3.06
N ASN A 5 11.42 -18.03 4.18
CA ASN A 5 10.20 -17.78 4.95
C ASN A 5 9.22 -17.00 4.08
N ASN A 6 8.25 -17.71 3.50
CA ASN A 6 7.13 -17.18 2.72
C ASN A 6 6.09 -16.50 3.63
N GLN A 7 6.56 -15.67 4.55
CA GLN A 7 5.67 -14.87 5.41
C GLN A 7 5.27 -13.65 4.60
N HIS A 8 4.08 -13.69 4.00
CA HIS A 8 3.45 -12.52 3.41
C HIS A 8 3.22 -11.49 4.52
N PRO A 9 3.94 -10.36 4.55
CA PRO A 9 3.74 -9.36 5.56
C PRO A 9 2.34 -8.75 5.39
N MET A 10 1.53 -8.78 6.46
CA MET A 10 0.17 -8.21 6.42
C MET A 10 0.19 -6.69 6.21
N ALA A 11 1.30 -6.04 6.54
CA ALA A 11 1.52 -4.61 6.36
C ALA A 11 2.89 -4.33 5.74
N LEU A 12 2.92 -3.43 4.77
CA LEU A 12 4.09 -3.08 3.96
C LEU A 12 4.64 -1.71 4.36
N GLN A 13 5.96 -1.59 4.29
CA GLN A 13 6.60 -0.28 4.33
C GLN A 13 6.30 0.50 3.05
N PRO A 14 6.44 1.85 3.05
CA PRO A 14 6.11 2.68 1.90
C PRO A 14 6.86 2.28 0.62
N ARG A 15 8.12 1.82 0.78
CA ARG A 15 8.95 1.37 -0.35
C ARG A 15 8.41 0.10 -0.99
N ASP A 16 7.96 -0.86 -0.18
CA ASP A 16 7.45 -2.14 -0.68
C ASP A 16 6.01 -2.02 -1.20
N ALA A 17 5.19 -1.20 -0.55
CA ALA A 17 3.86 -0.85 -1.06
C ALA A 17 3.94 -0.20 -2.45
N ALA A 18 4.89 0.72 -2.65
CA ALA A 18 5.10 1.36 -3.95
C ALA A 18 5.54 0.35 -5.02
N LYS A 19 6.44 -0.59 -4.68
CA LYS A 19 6.84 -1.68 -5.57
C LYS A 19 5.67 -2.59 -5.94
N MET A 20 4.84 -2.96 -4.97
CA MET A 20 3.68 -3.82 -5.21
C MET A 20 2.63 -3.17 -6.10
N LEU A 21 2.44 -1.86 -5.99
CA LEU A 21 1.57 -1.09 -6.87
C LEU A 21 2.24 -0.68 -8.20
N CYS A 22 3.51 -1.03 -8.41
CA CYS A 22 4.31 -0.61 -9.58
C CYS A 22 4.37 0.92 -9.78
N ILE A 23 4.41 1.69 -8.69
CA ILE A 23 4.47 3.16 -8.71
C ILE A 23 5.72 3.68 -7.99
N SER A 24 6.03 4.95 -8.23
CA SER A 24 7.09 5.64 -7.49
C SER A 24 6.67 5.91 -6.03
N PRO A 25 7.58 5.80 -5.04
CA PRO A 25 7.28 6.13 -3.64
C PRO A 25 6.77 7.56 -3.44
N ARG A 26 7.21 8.50 -4.29
CA ARG A 26 6.72 9.88 -4.30
C ARG A 26 5.23 9.95 -4.65
N THR A 27 4.80 9.21 -5.67
CA THR A 27 3.39 9.11 -6.08
C THR A 27 2.53 8.51 -4.98
N LEU A 28 3.01 7.42 -4.37
CA LEU A 28 2.33 6.81 -3.22
C LEU A 28 2.16 7.83 -2.07
N TRP A 29 3.19 8.62 -1.80
CA TRP A 29 3.13 9.64 -0.75
C TRP A 29 2.16 10.78 -1.06
N GLU A 30 2.11 11.26 -2.31
CA GLU A 30 1.12 12.26 -2.71
C GLU A 30 -0.31 11.73 -2.54
N TRP A 31 -0.58 10.49 -2.95
CA TRP A 31 -1.90 9.85 -2.77
C TRP A 31 -2.25 9.66 -1.31
N THR A 32 -1.27 9.32 -0.49
CA THR A 32 -1.44 9.23 0.96
C THR A 32 -1.74 10.59 1.58
N ARG A 33 -1.08 11.66 1.11
CA ARG A 33 -1.33 13.04 1.55
C ARG A 33 -2.74 13.51 1.15
N LEU A 34 -3.21 13.10 -0.03
CA LEU A 34 -4.55 13.38 -0.53
C LEU A 34 -5.63 12.52 0.17
N GLY A 35 -5.26 11.53 0.98
CA GLY A 35 -6.19 10.63 1.66
C GLY A 35 -6.81 9.56 0.74
N LEU A 36 -6.23 9.33 -0.44
CA LEU A 36 -6.71 8.32 -1.39
C LEU A 36 -6.38 6.90 -0.95
N ILE A 37 -5.21 6.71 -0.32
CA ILE A 37 -4.76 5.42 0.19
C ILE A 37 -4.67 5.49 1.71
N LEU A 38 -5.27 4.51 2.38
CA LEU A 38 -5.23 4.37 3.83
C LEU A 38 -3.80 4.02 4.28
N CYS A 39 -3.30 4.77 5.25
CA CYS A 39 -2.00 4.54 5.87
C CYS A 39 -2.13 4.40 7.38
N ILE A 40 -1.53 3.35 7.93
CA ILE A 40 -1.50 3.07 9.35
C ILE A 40 -0.18 3.63 9.90
N ARG A 41 -0.26 4.44 10.95
CA ARG A 41 0.93 4.99 11.62
C ARG A 41 1.14 4.26 12.94
N ILE A 42 2.08 3.33 12.98
CA ILE A 42 2.40 2.53 14.17
C ILE A 42 3.65 3.09 14.87
N GLY A 43 3.55 3.29 16.18
CA GLY A 43 4.66 3.71 17.04
C GLY A 43 4.25 4.68 18.16
N THR A 44 4.79 4.47 19.35
CA THR A 44 4.49 5.23 20.57
C THR A 44 5.44 6.41 20.83
N GLY A 45 6.36 6.73 19.91
CA GLY A 45 7.35 7.79 20.06
C GLY A 45 7.32 8.87 18.97
N LYS A 46 8.36 9.72 18.93
CA LYS A 46 8.56 10.77 17.90
C LYS A 46 8.65 10.22 16.47
N ARG A 47 9.07 8.97 16.31
CA ARG A 47 9.15 8.28 15.02
C ARG A 47 7.96 7.35 14.87
N LYS A 48 7.00 7.75 14.05
CA LYS A 48 5.88 6.90 13.64
C LYS A 48 6.24 6.22 12.33
N THR A 49 6.11 4.90 12.27
CA THR A 49 6.31 4.14 11.03
C THR A 49 5.00 4.14 10.27
N VAL A 50 5.04 4.62 9.03
CA VAL A 50 3.92 4.52 8.11
C VAL A 50 3.93 3.13 7.50
N LEU A 51 2.80 2.43 7.60
CA LEU A 51 2.57 1.10 7.06
C LEU A 51 1.30 1.11 6.23
N TYR A 52 1.30 0.29 5.19
CA TYR A 52 0.14 0.10 4.31
C TYR A 52 -0.32 -1.34 4.46
N SER A 53 -1.60 -1.56 4.79
CA SER A 53 -2.16 -2.90 4.80
C SER A 53 -2.29 -3.41 3.37
N VAL A 54 -1.96 -4.68 3.14
CA VAL A 54 -2.17 -5.31 1.82
C VAL A 54 -3.66 -5.26 1.44
N ALA A 55 -4.55 -5.48 2.41
CA ALA A 55 -5.99 -5.46 2.19
C ALA A 55 -6.49 -4.08 1.73
N ASP A 56 -5.97 -2.99 2.31
CA ASP A 56 -6.34 -1.63 1.92
C ASP A 56 -5.86 -1.30 0.51
N LEU A 57 -4.63 -1.72 0.15
CA LEU A 57 -4.10 -1.53 -1.20
C LEU A 57 -4.91 -2.32 -2.24
N GLN A 58 -5.34 -3.54 -1.91
CA GLN A 58 -6.21 -4.35 -2.76
C GLN A 58 -7.60 -3.72 -2.90
N ALA A 59 -8.20 -3.26 -1.81
CA ALA A 59 -9.49 -2.58 -1.82
C ALA A 59 -9.43 -1.28 -2.64
N TRP A 60 -8.32 -0.55 -2.55
CA TRP A 60 -8.08 0.64 -3.37
C TRP A 60 -8.00 0.28 -4.86
N LEU A 61 -7.24 -0.75 -5.24
CA LEU A 61 -7.18 -1.22 -6.64
C LEU A 61 -8.57 -1.63 -7.14
N ALA A 62 -9.33 -2.38 -6.34
CA ALA A 62 -10.68 -2.82 -6.71
C ALA A 62 -11.63 -1.64 -7.01
N GLN A 63 -11.53 -0.55 -6.24
CA GLN A 63 -12.31 0.67 -6.48
C GLN A 63 -11.92 1.36 -7.80
N HIS A 64 -10.64 1.30 -8.19
CA HIS A 64 -10.15 1.92 -9.42
C HIS A 64 -10.34 1.04 -10.67
N THR A 65 -10.47 -0.29 -10.52
CA THR A 65 -10.80 -1.20 -11.63
C THR A 65 -12.25 -1.08 -12.10
N GLY A 66 -13.13 -0.40 -11.34
CA GLY A 66 -14.51 -0.08 -11.75
C GLY A 66 -14.64 1.16 -12.65
N THR A 67 -13.54 1.87 -12.91
CA THR A 67 -13.53 3.11 -13.70
C THR A 67 -12.80 2.91 -15.04
N THR A 68 -13.00 1.75 -15.67
CA THR A 68 -12.78 1.60 -17.12
C THR A 68 -14.14 1.27 -17.72
N GLY A 69 -14.70 2.21 -18.49
CA GLY A 69 -15.95 2.01 -19.21
C GLY A 69 -15.91 0.69 -20.00
N GLY A 70 -16.90 -0.17 -19.76
CA GLY A 70 -16.96 -1.50 -20.35
C GLY A 70 -18.14 -2.32 -19.84
N GLN A 71 -19.29 -1.68 -19.66
CA GLN A 71 -20.58 -2.38 -19.67
C GLN A 71 -21.19 -2.10 -21.06
N ALA A 72 -20.98 -3.03 -21.99
CA ALA A 72 -21.66 -3.16 -23.28
C ALA A 72 -21.67 -4.64 -23.67
#